data_AF-A0A484P0V1-F1
#
_entry.id   AF-A0A484P0V1-F1
#
_cell.length_a   1.000
_cell.length_b   1.000
_cell.length_c   1.000
_cell.angle_alpha   90.00
_cell.angle_beta   90.00
_cell.angle_gamma   90.00
#
_symmetry.space_group_name_H-M   'P 1'
#
loop_
_entity.id
_entity.type
_entity.pdbx_description
1 polymer ?
#
loop_
_entity_poly.entity_id
_entity_poly.type
_entity_poly.pdbx_seq_one_letter_code
_entity_poly.pdbx_strand_id
1 'polypeptide(L)' 'MSKYGIVPTWVFAVRTRPFAAHCWLQHGDQVLTDIPFNLRRMVPILVL' A
#
# COMPACT_ATOMS: atom_id res chain seq x y z
N MET A 1 8.88 -4.21 -13.10
CA MET A 1 8.26 -5.23 -12.23
C MET A 1 7.52 -6.28 -13.06
N SER A 2 6.46 -5.92 -13.80
CA SER A 2 5.72 -6.87 -14.67
C SER A 2 6.62 -7.62 -15.69
N LYS A 3 7.58 -6.93 -16.32
CA LYS A 3 8.57 -7.55 -17.24
C LYS A 3 9.46 -8.62 -16.57
N TYR A 4 9.54 -8.64 -15.24
CA TYR A 4 10.31 -9.60 -14.46
C TYR A 4 9.41 -10.64 -13.76
N GLY A 5 8.14 -10.75 -14.15
CA GLY A 5 7.18 -11.68 -13.54
C GLY A 5 6.65 -11.24 -12.17
N ILE A 6 7.02 -10.04 -11.69
CA ILE A 6 6.55 -9.52 -10.41
C ILE A 6 5.27 -8.72 -10.64
N VAL A 7 4.16 -9.24 -10.11
CA VAL A 7 2.85 -8.60 -10.11
C VAL A 7 2.54 -8.14 -8.69
N PRO A 8 2.86 -6.87 -8.33
CA PRO A 8 2.53 -6.33 -7.03
C PRO A 8 1.03 -6.03 -6.94
N THR A 9 0.52 -6.11 -5.73
CA THR A 9 -0.84 -5.79 -5.36
C THR A 9 -0.99 -4.29 -5.11
N TRP A 10 -2.06 -3.69 -5.59
CA TRP A 10 -2.43 -2.32 -5.22
C TRP A 10 -3.20 -2.35 -3.91
N VAL A 11 -2.75 -1.57 -2.93
CA VAL A 11 -3.46 -1.37 -1.67
C VAL A 11 -3.93 0.07 -1.57
N PHE A 12 -5.22 0.26 -1.34
CA PHE A 12 -5.83 1.55 -1.02
C PHE A 12 -6.23 1.54 0.44
N ALA A 13 -5.85 2.58 1.15
CA ALA A 13 -6.07 2.66 2.59
C ALA A 13 -6.41 4.09 3.02
N VAL A 14 -7.03 4.17 4.19
CA VAL A 14 -7.41 5.44 4.81
C VAL A 14 -7.00 5.47 6.27
N ARG A 15 -6.80 6.66 6.80
CA ARG A 15 -6.83 6.93 8.24
C ARG A 15 -7.86 8.00 8.52
N THR A 16 -8.46 7.99 9.71
CA THR A 16 -9.58 8.89 10.03
C THR A 16 -9.15 10.16 10.77
N ARG A 17 -7.99 10.19 11.45
CA ARG A 17 -7.54 11.37 12.23
C ARG A 17 -5.99 11.55 12.22
N PRO A 18 -5.48 12.68 11.68
CA PRO A 18 -6.16 13.53 10.68
C PRO A 18 -6.51 12.67 9.46
N PHE A 19 -7.65 12.95 8.83
CA PHE A 19 -8.11 12.17 7.69
C PHE A 19 -7.06 12.18 6.57
N ALA A 20 -6.75 11.00 6.00
CA ALA A 20 -5.95 10.89 4.80
C ALA A 20 -6.32 9.61 4.04
N ALA A 21 -6.28 9.70 2.72
CA ALA A 21 -6.35 8.56 1.81
C ALA A 21 -4.98 8.40 1.15
N HIS A 22 -4.52 7.16 1.02
CA HIS A 22 -3.24 6.83 0.42
C HIS A 22 -3.30 5.48 -0.29
N CYS A 23 -2.41 5.25 -1.26
CA CYS A 23 -2.26 3.96 -1.91
C CYS A 23 -0.80 3.61 -2.14
N TRP A 24 -0.49 2.32 -2.13
CA TRP A 24 0.85 1.80 -2.42
C TRP A 24 0.82 0.50 -3.19
N LEU A 25 1.96 0.16 -3.77
CA LEU A 25 2.23 -1.16 -4.33
C LEU A 25 2.90 -2.05 -3.27
N GLN A 26 2.40 -3.26 -3.11
CA GLN A 26 2.93 -4.26 -2.19
C GLN A 26 3.24 -5.56 -2.92
N HIS A 27 4.34 -6.21 -2.54
CA HIS A 27 4.67 -7.55 -3.00
C HIS A 27 5.04 -8.43 -1.80
N GLY A 28 4.15 -9.37 -1.45
CA GLY A 28 4.26 -10.10 -0.18
C GLY A 28 4.27 -9.12 1.00
N ASP A 29 5.32 -9.17 1.82
CA ASP A 29 5.51 -8.30 2.98
C ASP A 29 6.27 -7.00 2.67
N GLN A 30 6.62 -6.77 1.40
CA GLN A 30 7.42 -5.63 0.98
C GLN A 30 6.56 -4.52 0.39
N VAL A 31 6.73 -3.31 0.90
CA VAL A 31 6.12 -2.09 0.37
C VAL A 31 7.08 -1.49 -0.66
N LEU A 32 6.60 -1.26 -1.88
CA LEU A 32 7.45 -0.85 -3.00
C LEU A 32 7.45 0.66 -3.27
N THR A 33 6.40 1.36 -2.86
CA THR A 33 6.19 2.79 -3.21
C THR A 33 6.02 3.71 -2.01
N ASP A 34 6.17 3.19 -0.79
CA ASP A 34 6.16 3.97 0.45
C ASP A 34 7.02 3.25 1.51
N ILE A 35 7.17 3.84 2.68
CA ILE A 35 7.85 3.24 3.83
C ILE A 35 6.82 2.70 4.83
N PRO A 36 7.05 1.50 5.43
CA PRO A 36 6.10 0.92 6.38
C PRO A 36 5.71 1.85 7.54
N PHE A 37 6.63 2.74 7.96
CA PHE A 37 6.37 3.73 9.01
C PHE A 37 5.19 4.66 8.69
N ASN A 38 5.05 5.10 7.44
CA ASN A 38 3.95 5.97 7.00
C ASN A 38 2.61 5.23 7.00
N LEU A 39 2.66 3.93 6.69
CA LEU A 39 1.49 3.07 6.50
C LEU A 39 0.93 2.48 7.80
N ARG A 40 1.69 2.46 8.90
CA ARG A 40 1.27 1.89 10.20
C ARG A 40 -0.08 2.38 10.72
N ARG A 41 -0.49 3.59 10.33
CA ARG A 41 -1.75 4.21 10.77
C ARG A 41 -2.85 4.15 9.71
N MET A 42 -2.57 3.56 8.55
CA MET A 42 -3.51 3.41 7.46
C MET A 42 -4.23 2.08 7.59
N VAL A 43 -5.54 2.08 7.34
CA VAL A 43 -6.40 0.90 7.33
C VAL A 43 -6.75 0.58 5.87
N PRO A 44 -6.34 -0.58 5.32
CA PRO A 44 -6.70 -0.98 3.98
C PRO A 44 -8.22 -1.07 3.81
N ILE A 45 -8.72 -0.55 2.69
CA ILE A 45 -10.14 -0.60 2.29
C ILE A 45 -10.35 -1.32 0.95
N LEU A 46 -9.31 -1.44 0.12
CA LEU A 46 -9.33 -2.17 -1.14
C LEU A 46 -7.94 -2.72 -1.46
N VAL A 47 -7.88 -3.95 -1.96
CA VAL A 47 -6.67 -4.65 -2.36
C VAL A 47 -6.93 -5.30 -3.73
N LEU A 48 -6.10 -4.99 -4.74
CA LEU A 48 -6.22 -5.47 -6.12
C LEU A 48 -4.97 -6.21 -6.59
#